data_AF-A0A7X5HWD9-F1
#
_entry.id   AF-A0A7X5HWD9-F1
#
_cell.length_a   1.000
_cell.length_b   1.000
_cell.length_c   1.000
_cell.angle_alpha   90.00
_cell.angle_beta   90.00
_cell.angle_gamma   90.00
#
_symmetry.space_group_name_H-M   'P 1'
#
loop_
_entity.id
_entity.type
_entity.pdbx_description
1 polymer ?
#
loop_
_entity_poly.entity_id
_entity_poly.type
_entity_poly.pdbx_seq_one_letter_code
_entity_poly.pdbx_strand_id
1 'polypeptide(L)'
;MIEKTFMPTSLALSLLKEDVPEQKLSLVSELSKNQKKLIIRCLLEGNIELLRHPKNQSDKNYELMRKFAIMLLRDITKGNKSLVWQAFSPLLVEDTEAKIIEAFASKEEIPDDDISVSVDQTANLTAAIANGLKYPELDSKGNVDYSELIIFLEKLCKIFKWDVYESSTLGYESRDGSHGKLRWYAVILSQWIKGTGLRFIMEQSLEYKRQNRGSRVMINFKSVTYNDSLEHRNIVISDTLQAIENVILFSISNYFLRFSTEYKRYRQVDSFPNDWYEYVEYGTTNPLSIMLQRNGFSRETSTFIRKNKDDYVVLTDNGDVKLRHSLLECDNVSVRKEVKDVLYNVPELFIG
;
A
#
# COMPACT_ATOMS: atom_id res chain seq x y z
N MET A 1 -23.58 27.90 14.49
CA MET A 1 -24.24 28.14 13.19
C MET A 1 -23.13 28.10 12.16
N ILE A 2 -22.97 26.96 11.47
CA ILE A 2 -21.84 26.71 10.56
C ILE A 2 -22.30 27.17 9.18
N GLU A 3 -21.73 28.27 8.69
CA GLU A 3 -21.89 28.70 7.30
C GLU A 3 -21.29 27.65 6.38
N LYS A 4 -22.16 26.94 5.66
CA LYS A 4 -21.78 26.17 4.48
C LYS A 4 -21.23 27.15 3.45
N THR A 5 -19.95 27.05 3.14
CA THR A 5 -19.34 27.73 1.99
C THR A 5 -19.93 27.11 0.72
N PHE A 6 -21.05 27.67 0.25
CA PHE A 6 -21.61 27.32 -1.05
C PHE A 6 -20.62 27.77 -2.12
N MET A 7 -20.23 26.87 -3.02
CA MET A 7 -19.59 27.28 -4.27
C MET A 7 -20.51 28.29 -4.98
N PRO A 8 -20.00 29.43 -5.44
CA PRO A 8 -20.82 30.41 -6.13
C PRO A 8 -21.43 29.78 -7.38
N THR A 9 -22.75 29.90 -7.52
CA THR A 9 -23.57 29.30 -8.58
C THR A 9 -23.05 29.61 -9.99
N SER A 10 -22.30 30.71 -10.16
CA SER A 10 -21.63 31.09 -11.40
C SER A 10 -20.51 30.15 -11.83
N LEU A 11 -19.75 29.57 -10.90
CA LEU A 11 -18.65 28.63 -11.20
C LEU A 11 -19.18 27.25 -11.59
N ALA A 12 -20.26 26.81 -10.95
CA ALA A 12 -20.91 25.54 -11.31
C ALA A 12 -21.53 25.61 -12.73
N LEU A 13 -22.09 26.76 -13.10
CA LEU A 13 -22.65 26.99 -14.43
C LEU A 13 -21.60 27.17 -15.53
N SER A 14 -20.40 27.67 -15.21
CA SER A 14 -19.30 27.74 -16.18
C SER A 14 -18.72 26.35 -16.46
N LEU A 15 -18.53 25.53 -15.43
CA LEU A 15 -18.02 24.16 -15.55
C LEU A 15 -18.96 23.21 -16.31
N LEU A 16 -20.27 23.51 -16.37
CA LEU A 16 -21.26 22.75 -17.13
C LEU A 16 -21.39 23.20 -18.60
N LYS A 17 -20.86 24.37 -18.95
CA LYS A 17 -20.99 24.99 -20.29
C LYS A 17 -19.71 24.95 -21.11
N GLU A 18 -18.56 24.81 -20.46
CA GLU A 18 -17.29 24.63 -21.15
C GLU A 18 -17.18 23.17 -21.64
N ASP A 19 -16.85 22.99 -22.92
CA ASP A 19 -16.48 21.68 -23.43
C ASP A 19 -15.34 21.12 -22.59
N VAL A 20 -15.45 19.84 -22.21
CA VAL A 20 -14.41 19.17 -21.42
C VAL A 20 -13.09 19.34 -22.18
N PRO A 21 -12.07 19.99 -21.57
CA PRO A 21 -10.82 20.23 -22.26
C PRO A 21 -10.26 18.89 -22.71
N GLU A 22 -9.78 18.84 -23.96
CA GLU A 22 -9.27 17.62 -24.59
C GLU A 22 -8.25 16.94 -23.66
N GLN A 23 -8.68 15.87 -23.00
CA GLN A 23 -7.84 15.13 -22.08
C GLN A 23 -6.85 14.32 -22.90
N LYS A 24 -5.70 14.94 -23.22
CA LYS A 24 -4.54 14.17 -23.67
C LYS A 24 -4.09 13.33 -22.49
N LEU A 25 -4.34 12.02 -22.55
CA LEU A 25 -3.67 11.00 -21.72
C LEU A 25 -2.17 11.05 -22.02
N SER A 26 -1.50 12.08 -21.50
CA SER A 26 -0.16 12.44 -21.95
C SER A 26 0.90 11.79 -21.08
N LEU A 27 0.80 10.46 -20.92
CA LEU A 27 1.90 9.63 -20.43
C LEU A 27 3.22 9.96 -21.17
N VAL A 28 3.12 10.41 -22.42
CA VAL A 28 4.24 10.75 -23.30
C VAL A 28 4.92 12.10 -22.96
N SER A 29 4.22 13.06 -22.34
CA SER A 29 4.77 14.40 -22.04
C SER A 29 5.17 14.63 -20.58
N GLU A 30 4.84 13.71 -19.67
CA GLU A 30 5.16 13.88 -18.25
C GLU A 30 6.65 13.69 -17.93
N LEU A 31 7.37 12.97 -18.79
CA LEU A 31 8.84 12.86 -18.72
C LEU A 31 9.51 13.81 -19.71
N SER A 32 10.44 14.60 -19.20
CA SER A 32 11.32 15.43 -20.03
C SER A 32 12.22 14.58 -20.93
N LYS A 33 12.68 15.16 -22.04
CA LYS A 33 13.62 14.50 -22.96
C LYS A 33 14.89 14.02 -22.25
N ASN A 34 15.38 14.76 -21.25
CA ASN A 34 16.55 14.39 -20.47
C ASN A 34 16.30 13.18 -19.57
N GLN A 35 15.12 13.10 -18.93
CA GLN A 35 14.73 11.92 -18.16
C GLN A 35 14.59 10.68 -19.04
N LYS A 36 14.00 10.81 -20.23
CA LYS A 36 13.92 9.69 -21.18
C LYS A 36 15.31 9.19 -21.61
N LYS A 37 16.22 10.11 -21.91
CA LYS A 37 17.63 9.77 -22.22
C LYS A 37 18.34 9.10 -21.05
N LEU A 38 18.10 9.57 -19.82
CA LEU A 38 18.66 8.98 -18.62
C LEU A 38 18.20 7.52 -18.46
N ILE A 39 16.91 7.26 -18.63
CA ILE A 39 16.34 5.90 -18.59
C ILE A 39 17.05 5.01 -19.60
N ILE A 40 17.11 5.41 -20.88
CA ILE A 40 17.77 4.61 -21.92
C ILE A 40 19.24 4.33 -21.58
N ARG A 41 19.98 5.33 -21.11
CA ARG A 41 21.38 5.14 -20.70
C ARG A 41 21.52 4.13 -19.58
N CYS A 42 20.71 4.24 -18.52
CA CYS A 42 20.76 3.30 -17.40
C CYS A 42 20.41 1.88 -17.86
N LEU A 43 19.40 1.72 -18.72
CA LEU A 43 19.05 0.40 -19.27
C LEU A 43 20.18 -0.20 -20.11
N LEU A 44 20.88 0.61 -20.92
CA LEU A 44 22.05 0.16 -21.68
C LEU A 44 23.20 -0.29 -20.78
N GLU A 45 23.33 0.28 -19.58
CA GLU A 45 24.31 -0.11 -18.56
C GLU A 45 23.86 -1.35 -17.75
N GLY A 46 22.70 -1.94 -18.05
CA GLY A 46 22.13 -3.03 -17.26
C GLY A 46 21.64 -2.58 -15.88
N ASN A 47 21.41 -1.28 -15.68
CA ASN A 47 21.02 -0.69 -14.41
C ASN A 47 19.58 -0.15 -14.47
N ILE A 48 18.77 -0.52 -13.48
CA ILE A 48 17.38 -0.05 -13.31
C ILE A 48 17.21 0.85 -12.08
N GLU A 49 18.28 1.04 -11.30
CA GLU A 49 18.32 2.02 -10.23
C GLU A 49 18.57 3.42 -10.81
N LEU A 50 17.47 4.17 -11.00
CA LEU A 50 17.53 5.53 -11.52
C LEU A 50 17.78 6.53 -10.40
N LEU A 51 18.78 7.38 -10.56
CA LEU A 51 18.95 8.55 -9.71
C LEU A 51 18.00 9.67 -10.13
N ARG A 52 17.60 10.54 -9.18
CA ARG A 52 16.75 11.70 -9.45
C ARG A 52 17.37 12.61 -10.50
N HIS A 53 16.54 13.06 -11.45
CA HIS A 53 16.93 14.03 -12.45
C HIS A 53 15.76 14.96 -12.82
N PRO A 54 15.90 16.28 -12.59
CA PRO A 54 17.00 16.97 -11.89
C PRO A 54 17.10 16.58 -10.40
N LYS A 55 18.17 16.99 -9.70
CA LYS A 55 18.35 16.61 -8.27
C LYS A 55 17.18 17.02 -7.36
N ASN A 56 16.51 18.12 -7.69
CA ASN A 56 15.34 18.64 -6.97
C ASN A 56 14.00 18.14 -7.53
N GLN A 57 13.99 17.05 -8.30
CA GLN A 57 12.79 16.40 -8.81
C GLN A 57 11.85 16.00 -7.67
N SER A 58 10.55 16.28 -7.83
CA SER A 58 9.53 15.89 -6.85
C SER A 58 9.38 14.36 -6.77
N ASP A 59 8.95 13.87 -5.60
CA ASP A 59 8.74 12.42 -5.37
C ASP A 59 7.81 11.79 -6.38
N LYS A 60 6.68 12.45 -6.67
CA LYS A 60 5.71 11.98 -7.68
C LYS A 60 6.33 11.84 -9.07
N ASN A 61 7.12 12.83 -9.51
CA ASN A 61 7.74 12.77 -10.83
C ASN A 61 8.88 11.75 -10.88
N TYR A 62 9.58 11.53 -9.76
CA TYR A 62 10.61 10.51 -9.64
C TYR A 62 10.02 9.09 -9.66
N GLU A 63 8.95 8.85 -8.90
CA GLU A 63 8.19 7.60 -8.91
C GLU A 63 7.67 7.29 -10.31
N LEU A 64 7.09 8.28 -10.98
CA LEU A 64 6.65 8.17 -12.36
C LEU A 64 7.80 7.74 -13.28
N MET A 65 8.94 8.44 -13.24
CA MET A 65 10.12 8.12 -14.05
C MET A 65 10.58 6.66 -13.85
N ARG A 66 10.54 6.15 -12.61
CA ARG A 66 10.85 4.74 -12.31
C ARG A 66 9.85 3.78 -12.94
N LYS A 67 8.55 4.03 -12.80
CA LYS A 67 7.49 3.19 -13.41
C LYS A 67 7.64 3.11 -14.93
N PHE A 68 7.91 4.23 -15.59
CA PHE A 68 8.16 4.24 -17.04
C PHE A 68 9.39 3.43 -17.44
N ALA A 69 10.46 3.44 -16.64
CA ALA A 69 11.64 2.63 -16.93
C ALA A 69 11.39 1.13 -16.77
N ILE A 70 10.65 0.73 -15.74
CA ILE A 70 10.25 -0.67 -15.52
C ILE A 70 9.33 -1.13 -16.67
N MET A 71 8.32 -0.32 -17.02
CA MET A 71 7.42 -0.60 -18.13
C MET A 71 8.16 -0.69 -19.47
N LEU A 72 9.10 0.23 -19.73
CA LEU A 72 9.89 0.21 -20.96
C LEU A 72 10.78 -1.03 -21.05
N LEU A 73 11.46 -1.40 -19.96
CA LEU A 73 12.27 -2.62 -19.91
C LEU A 73 11.41 -3.87 -20.16
N ARG A 74 10.22 -3.93 -19.55
CA ARG A 74 9.23 -4.99 -19.83
C ARG A 74 8.83 -5.02 -21.30
N ASP A 75 8.51 -3.86 -21.88
CA ASP A 75 8.10 -3.75 -23.27
C ASP A 75 9.19 -4.26 -24.22
N ILE A 76 10.44 -3.85 -24.00
CA ILE A 76 11.60 -4.30 -24.79
C ILE A 76 11.81 -5.81 -24.64
N THR A 77 11.82 -6.32 -23.41
CA THR A 77 12.08 -7.75 -23.13
C THR A 77 10.97 -8.69 -23.63
N LYS A 78 9.71 -8.24 -23.61
CA LYS A 78 8.55 -9.02 -24.11
C LYS A 78 8.21 -8.73 -25.58
N GLY A 79 8.91 -7.81 -26.24
CA GLY A 79 8.61 -7.39 -27.62
C GLY A 79 7.28 -6.63 -27.76
N ASN A 80 6.78 -6.00 -26.69
CA ASN A 80 5.53 -5.26 -26.68
C ASN A 80 5.74 -3.80 -27.13
N LYS A 81 4.89 -3.29 -28.02
CA LYS A 81 4.94 -1.90 -28.52
C LYS A 81 3.86 -1.02 -27.89
N SER A 82 3.84 -0.96 -26.56
CA SER A 82 2.85 -0.18 -25.80
C SER A 82 3.00 1.34 -26.03
N LEU A 83 2.09 2.15 -25.45
CA LEU A 83 2.23 3.61 -25.45
C LEU A 83 3.52 4.08 -24.77
N VAL A 84 4.01 3.37 -23.76
CA VAL A 84 5.31 3.65 -23.13
C VAL A 84 6.41 3.43 -24.14
N TRP A 85 6.48 2.25 -24.77
CA TRP A 85 7.44 2.00 -25.84
C TRP A 85 7.41 3.07 -26.94
N GLN A 86 6.22 3.43 -27.42
CA GLN A 86 6.05 4.46 -28.46
C GLN A 86 6.59 5.83 -28.01
N ALA A 87 6.45 6.18 -26.73
CA ALA A 87 6.99 7.41 -26.16
C ALA A 87 8.52 7.49 -26.15
N PHE A 88 9.18 6.33 -26.22
CA PHE A 88 10.64 6.17 -26.20
C PHE A 88 11.21 5.76 -27.56
N SER A 89 10.38 5.30 -28.51
CA SER A 89 10.82 4.85 -29.84
C SER A 89 11.75 5.81 -30.58
N PRO A 90 11.65 7.16 -30.48
CA PRO A 90 12.61 8.05 -31.12
C PRO A 90 14.03 7.98 -30.52
N LEU A 91 14.20 7.35 -29.36
CA LEU A 91 15.48 7.10 -28.70
C LEU A 91 15.94 5.64 -28.83
N LEU A 92 15.06 4.73 -29.27
CA LEU A 92 15.35 3.31 -29.49
C LEU A 92 15.82 3.10 -30.94
N VAL A 93 16.95 3.71 -31.29
CA VAL A 93 17.52 3.63 -32.64
C VAL A 93 18.52 2.49 -32.76
N GLU A 94 18.71 1.95 -33.97
CA GLU A 94 19.70 0.90 -34.26
C GLU A 94 19.51 -0.34 -33.35
N ASP A 95 20.60 -0.87 -32.80
CA ASP A 95 20.62 -2.06 -31.93
C ASP A 95 20.37 -1.72 -30.44
N THR A 96 19.77 -0.57 -30.13
CA THR A 96 19.55 -0.14 -28.73
C THR A 96 18.74 -1.18 -27.94
N GLU A 97 17.67 -1.72 -28.53
CA GLU A 97 16.85 -2.75 -27.87
C GLU A 97 17.63 -4.04 -27.63
N ALA A 98 18.38 -4.52 -28.63
CA ALA A 98 19.19 -5.72 -28.52
C ALA A 98 20.25 -5.59 -27.41
N LYS A 99 20.91 -4.43 -27.31
CA LYS A 99 21.87 -4.13 -26.24
C LYS A 99 21.23 -4.09 -24.86
N ILE A 100 20.03 -3.53 -24.74
CA ILE A 100 19.28 -3.55 -23.47
C ILE A 100 18.90 -4.98 -23.09
N ILE A 101 18.44 -5.80 -24.03
CA ILE A 101 18.13 -7.22 -23.78
C ILE A 101 19.39 -7.95 -23.30
N GLU A 102 20.51 -7.78 -23.98
CA GLU A 102 21.80 -8.40 -23.61
C GLU A 102 22.27 -7.95 -22.22
N ALA A 103 22.15 -6.67 -21.89
CA ALA A 103 22.54 -6.11 -20.60
C ALA A 103 21.74 -6.68 -19.41
N PHE A 104 20.53 -7.21 -19.66
CA PHE A 104 19.68 -7.82 -18.65
C PHE A 104 19.58 -9.35 -18.76
N ALA A 105 20.18 -9.98 -19.79
CA ALA A 105 20.07 -11.42 -20.04
C ALA A 105 20.68 -12.29 -18.93
N SER A 106 21.67 -11.77 -18.19
CA SER A 106 22.29 -12.47 -17.06
C SER A 106 21.51 -12.36 -15.75
N LYS A 107 20.44 -11.56 -15.69
CA LYS A 107 19.60 -11.45 -14.50
C LYS A 107 18.56 -12.56 -14.54
N GLU A 108 18.52 -13.35 -13.48
CA GLU A 108 17.56 -14.47 -13.33
C GLU A 108 16.10 -13.99 -13.33
N GLU A 109 15.85 -12.73 -12.97
CA GLU A 109 14.51 -12.15 -12.89
C GLU A 109 14.16 -11.32 -14.13
N ILE A 110 13.11 -11.74 -14.83
CA ILE A 110 12.51 -11.03 -15.98
C ILE A 110 11.47 -10.03 -15.44
N PRO A 111 11.34 -8.81 -16.00
CA PRO A 111 10.28 -7.89 -15.63
C PRO A 111 8.89 -8.54 -15.78
N ASP A 112 8.16 -8.66 -14.68
CA ASP A 112 6.80 -9.18 -14.65
C ASP A 112 5.76 -8.05 -14.77
N ASP A 113 4.52 -8.32 -14.35
CA ASP A 113 3.42 -7.37 -14.49
C ASP A 113 3.36 -6.33 -13.37
N ASP A 114 4.15 -6.51 -12.31
CA ASP A 114 4.28 -5.57 -11.20
C ASP A 114 5.23 -4.42 -11.56
N ILE A 115 4.69 -3.21 -11.60
CA ILE A 115 5.44 -1.98 -11.88
C ILE A 115 5.92 -1.27 -10.60
N SER A 116 5.59 -1.79 -9.42
CA SER A 116 5.91 -1.16 -8.13
C SER A 116 7.36 -1.39 -7.71
N VAL A 117 7.97 -2.49 -8.18
CA VAL A 117 9.34 -2.87 -7.88
C VAL A 117 10.13 -3.18 -9.15
N SER A 118 11.44 -2.94 -9.11
CA SER A 118 12.35 -3.27 -10.19
C SER A 118 12.89 -4.72 -10.08
N VAL A 119 13.49 -5.19 -11.17
CA VAL A 119 14.06 -6.55 -11.25
C VAL A 119 15.17 -6.82 -10.23
N ASP A 120 15.97 -5.82 -9.86
CA ASP A 120 17.00 -5.96 -8.81
C ASP A 120 16.39 -6.04 -7.41
N GLN A 121 15.33 -5.28 -7.12
CA GLN A 121 14.59 -5.39 -5.87
C GLN A 121 13.95 -6.78 -5.73
N THR A 122 13.44 -7.32 -6.83
CA THR A 122 12.91 -8.70 -6.88
C THR A 122 14.01 -9.72 -6.60
N ALA A 123 15.15 -9.63 -7.28
CA ALA A 123 16.26 -10.56 -7.06
C ALA A 123 16.76 -10.52 -5.59
N ASN A 124 16.85 -9.33 -4.99
CA ASN A 124 17.19 -9.17 -3.57
C ASN A 124 16.16 -9.85 -2.66
N LEU A 125 14.87 -9.72 -2.98
CA LEU A 125 13.79 -10.35 -2.23
C LEU A 125 13.82 -11.88 -2.36
N THR A 126 13.97 -12.41 -3.57
CA THR A 126 14.12 -13.85 -3.83
C THR A 126 15.29 -14.42 -3.02
N ALA A 127 16.45 -13.76 -3.06
CA ALA A 127 17.62 -14.16 -2.28
C ALA A 127 17.37 -14.10 -0.77
N ALA A 128 16.65 -13.09 -0.28
CA ALA A 128 16.32 -12.99 1.14
C ALA A 128 15.35 -14.09 1.59
N ILE A 129 14.35 -14.43 0.77
CA ILE A 129 13.39 -15.53 1.03
C ILE A 129 14.10 -16.88 0.99
N ALA A 130 15.02 -17.09 0.04
CA ALA A 130 15.86 -18.28 -0.01
C ALA A 130 16.71 -18.44 1.27
N ASN A 131 17.16 -17.33 1.85
CA ASN A 131 17.86 -17.27 3.15
C ASN A 131 16.92 -17.27 4.38
N GLY A 132 15.64 -17.59 4.20
CA GLY A 132 14.69 -17.80 5.29
C GLY A 132 13.94 -16.54 5.76
N LEU A 133 13.95 -15.45 4.99
CA LEU A 133 13.07 -14.31 5.27
C LEU A 133 11.60 -14.75 5.18
N LYS A 134 10.83 -14.45 6.24
CA LYS A 134 9.39 -14.67 6.36
C LYS A 134 8.77 -13.54 7.18
N TYR A 135 7.45 -13.43 7.14
CA TYR A 135 6.73 -12.50 8.00
C TYR A 135 6.97 -12.79 9.50
N PRO A 136 6.93 -11.77 10.36
CA PRO A 136 7.00 -11.95 11.81
C PRO A 136 5.88 -12.85 12.32
N GLU A 137 6.17 -13.64 13.35
CA GLU A 137 5.18 -14.52 13.96
C GLU A 137 4.19 -13.71 14.82
N LEU A 138 2.96 -14.23 14.92
CA LEU A 138 1.92 -13.66 15.76
C LEU A 138 1.75 -14.50 17.03
N ASP A 139 1.51 -13.83 18.15
CA ASP A 139 1.13 -14.49 19.39
C ASP A 139 -0.29 -15.10 19.29
N SER A 140 -0.67 -15.88 20.31
CA SER A 140 -2.01 -16.49 20.42
C SER A 140 -3.18 -15.50 20.38
N LYS A 141 -2.91 -14.21 20.55
CA LYS A 141 -3.90 -13.12 20.51
C LYS A 141 -3.83 -12.33 19.18
N GLY A 142 -3.03 -12.79 18.22
CA GLY A 142 -2.86 -12.16 16.92
C GLY A 142 -2.04 -10.87 16.94
N ASN A 143 -1.19 -10.67 17.95
CA ASN A 143 -0.26 -9.53 18.03
C ASN A 143 1.15 -9.94 17.61
N VAL A 144 1.86 -9.01 16.97
CA VAL A 144 3.28 -9.15 16.65
C VAL A 144 4.14 -8.52 17.75
N ASP A 145 5.32 -9.09 18.02
CA ASP A 145 6.35 -8.40 18.78
C ASP A 145 6.85 -7.16 18.02
N TYR A 146 6.86 -6.01 18.68
CA TYR A 146 7.23 -4.75 18.03
C TYR A 146 8.68 -4.75 17.53
N SER A 147 9.60 -5.37 18.27
CA SER A 147 11.02 -5.41 17.89
C SER A 147 11.22 -6.28 16.67
N GLU A 148 10.57 -7.44 16.62
CA GLU A 148 10.58 -8.33 15.44
C GLU A 148 10.00 -7.65 14.21
N LEU A 149 8.90 -6.90 14.37
CA LEU A 149 8.31 -6.11 13.29
C LEU A 149 9.30 -5.07 12.74
N ILE A 150 9.97 -4.31 13.61
CA ILE A 150 10.98 -3.34 13.18
C ILE A 150 12.13 -4.03 12.45
N ILE A 151 12.66 -5.13 12.99
CA ILE A 151 13.73 -5.89 12.33
C ILE A 151 13.30 -6.34 10.93
N PHE A 152 12.07 -6.81 10.78
CA PHE A 152 11.52 -7.21 9.49
C PHE A 152 11.41 -6.02 8.53
N LEU A 153 10.84 -4.90 8.96
CA LEU A 153 10.69 -3.70 8.13
C LEU A 153 12.04 -3.09 7.73
N GLU A 154 13.05 -3.13 8.61
CA GLU A 154 14.42 -2.69 8.29
C GLU A 154 15.10 -3.61 7.26
N LYS A 155 14.81 -4.91 7.26
CA LYS A 155 15.24 -5.82 6.18
C LYS A 155 14.57 -5.44 4.86
N LEU A 156 13.26 -5.18 4.88
CA LEU A 156 12.53 -4.73 3.69
C LEU A 156 13.03 -3.38 3.18
N CYS A 157 13.38 -2.44 4.07
CA CYS A 157 13.99 -1.17 3.72
C CYS A 157 15.24 -1.37 2.84
N LYS A 158 16.11 -2.30 3.20
CA LYS A 158 17.31 -2.64 2.43
C LYS A 158 16.99 -3.36 1.11
N ILE A 159 16.11 -4.37 1.16
CA ILE A 159 15.73 -5.18 -0.02
C ILE A 159 15.11 -4.31 -1.11
N PHE A 160 14.16 -3.46 -0.70
CA PHE A 160 13.44 -2.55 -1.58
C PHE A 160 14.09 -1.17 -1.68
N LYS A 161 15.27 -0.94 -1.09
CA LYS A 161 15.99 0.34 -1.17
C LYS A 161 15.11 1.55 -0.85
N TRP A 162 14.30 1.47 0.21
CA TRP A 162 13.37 2.53 0.57
C TRP A 162 14.08 3.87 0.83
N ASP A 163 15.34 3.86 1.26
CA ASP A 163 16.14 5.08 1.46
C ASP A 163 16.34 5.90 0.18
N VAL A 164 16.29 5.23 -0.97
CA VAL A 164 16.41 5.87 -2.29
C VAL A 164 15.02 6.20 -2.85
N TYR A 165 14.11 5.23 -2.79
CA TYR A 165 12.85 5.29 -3.52
C TYR A 165 11.69 5.90 -2.73
N GLU A 166 11.75 5.82 -1.41
CA GLU A 166 10.73 6.22 -0.43
C GLU A 166 11.37 7.15 0.62
N SER A 167 12.34 7.97 0.19
CA SER A 167 13.21 8.78 1.06
C SER A 167 12.45 9.82 1.91
N SER A 168 11.20 10.14 1.55
CA SER A 168 10.33 11.05 2.30
C SER A 168 9.38 10.34 3.26
N THR A 169 9.26 9.01 3.16
CA THR A 169 8.28 8.15 3.84
C THR A 169 8.98 6.98 4.56
N LEU A 170 9.00 5.79 3.96
CA LEU A 170 9.47 4.53 4.56
C LEU A 170 10.98 4.54 4.81
N GLY A 171 11.76 5.06 3.86
CA GLY A 171 13.22 5.21 3.96
C GLY A 171 13.66 6.60 4.42
N TYR A 172 12.78 7.31 5.14
CA TYR A 172 13.20 8.58 5.72
C TYR A 172 14.20 8.33 6.85
N GLU A 173 15.47 8.61 6.56
CA GLU A 173 16.57 8.55 7.51
C GLU A 173 16.68 9.87 8.29
N SER A 174 16.66 9.76 9.63
CA SER A 174 16.89 10.89 10.53
C SER A 174 18.39 11.23 10.58
N ARG A 175 18.74 12.39 11.13
CA ARG A 175 20.15 12.85 11.22
C ARG A 175 21.07 11.89 11.98
N ASP A 176 20.52 11.07 12.85
CA ASP A 176 21.21 10.07 13.65
C ASP A 176 21.28 8.69 12.96
N GLY A 177 20.85 8.60 11.69
CA GLY A 177 20.81 7.36 10.91
C GLY A 177 19.61 6.47 11.21
N SER A 178 18.63 6.95 11.99
CA SER A 178 17.46 6.15 12.38
C SER A 178 16.24 6.36 11.47
N HIS A 179 15.51 5.29 11.17
CA HIS A 179 14.22 5.36 10.47
C HIS A 179 13.06 5.67 11.43
N GLY A 180 13.07 6.87 12.02
CA GLY A 180 12.06 7.30 12.98
C GLY A 180 10.62 7.24 12.43
N LYS A 181 10.41 7.55 11.15
CA LYS A 181 9.09 7.42 10.50
C LYS A 181 8.69 5.95 10.33
N LEU A 182 9.60 5.08 9.88
CA LEU A 182 9.35 3.65 9.76
C LEU A 182 8.91 3.04 11.09
N ARG A 183 9.56 3.44 12.19
CA ARG A 183 9.18 3.02 13.56
C ARG A 183 7.76 3.43 13.94
N TRP A 184 7.34 4.63 13.55
CA TRP A 184 5.97 5.10 13.77
C TRP A 184 4.97 4.35 12.88
N TYR A 185 5.29 4.12 11.61
CA TYR A 185 4.46 3.30 10.71
C TYR A 185 4.30 1.87 11.21
N ALA A 186 5.33 1.27 11.81
CA ALA A 186 5.23 -0.05 12.44
C ALA A 186 4.22 -0.09 13.60
N VAL A 187 4.15 0.99 14.40
CA VAL A 187 3.13 1.12 15.45
C VAL A 187 1.74 1.16 14.83
N ILE A 188 1.52 1.96 13.79
CA ILE A 188 0.22 2.02 13.10
C ILE A 188 -0.13 0.67 12.46
N LEU A 189 0.83 0.04 11.76
CA LEU A 189 0.67 -1.25 11.11
C LEU A 189 0.22 -2.33 12.11
N SER A 190 0.91 -2.45 13.25
CA SER A 190 0.57 -3.41 14.32
C SER A 190 -0.86 -3.22 14.86
N GLN A 191 -1.31 -1.97 14.97
CA GLN A 191 -2.68 -1.65 15.43
C GLN A 191 -3.72 -1.92 14.34
N TRP A 192 -3.37 -1.60 13.09
CA TRP A 192 -4.21 -1.84 11.92
C TRP A 192 -4.52 -3.32 11.77
N ILE A 193 -3.50 -4.17 11.68
CA ILE A 193 -3.66 -5.62 11.50
C ILE A 193 -4.26 -6.31 12.75
N LYS A 194 -4.24 -5.67 13.92
CA LYS A 194 -4.96 -6.19 15.09
C LYS A 194 -6.49 -6.11 14.93
N GLY A 195 -7.00 -5.38 13.93
CA GLY A 195 -8.43 -5.12 13.82
C GLY A 195 -8.92 -4.05 14.78
N THR A 196 -8.03 -3.17 15.25
CA THR A 196 -8.47 -2.01 16.03
C THR A 196 -9.13 -0.99 15.10
N GLY A 197 -10.27 -0.44 15.52
CA GLY A 197 -10.98 0.55 14.71
C GLY A 197 -10.18 1.87 14.60
N LEU A 198 -10.38 2.62 13.51
CA LEU A 198 -9.67 3.87 13.24
C LEU A 198 -9.66 4.84 14.43
N ARG A 199 -10.80 4.96 15.13
CA ARG A 199 -10.92 5.80 16.34
C ARG A 199 -9.89 5.44 17.40
N PHE A 200 -9.66 4.14 17.61
CA PHE A 200 -8.70 3.67 18.60
C PHE A 200 -7.27 4.05 18.19
N ILE A 201 -6.90 3.84 16.92
CA ILE A 201 -5.58 4.18 16.40
C ILE A 201 -5.31 5.69 16.54
N MET A 202 -6.29 6.52 16.19
CA MET A 202 -6.19 7.98 16.35
C MET A 202 -6.03 8.38 17.82
N GLU A 203 -6.78 7.77 18.73
CA GLU A 203 -6.66 8.06 20.17
C GLU A 203 -5.28 7.63 20.72
N GLN A 204 -4.73 6.50 20.29
CA GLN A 204 -3.38 6.09 20.67
C GLN A 204 -2.31 7.07 20.17
N SER A 205 -2.45 7.57 18.93
CA SER A 205 -1.56 8.63 18.40
C SER A 205 -1.64 9.92 19.23
N LEU A 206 -2.84 10.32 19.68
CA LEU A 206 -3.03 11.48 20.55
C LEU A 206 -2.41 11.26 21.93
N GLU A 207 -2.67 10.10 22.53
CA GLU A 207 -2.18 9.76 23.86
C GLU A 207 -0.64 9.73 23.89
N TYR A 208 -0.02 9.18 22.85
CA TYR A 208 1.43 9.25 22.69
C TYR A 208 1.93 10.71 22.71
N LYS A 209 1.27 11.64 22.02
CA LYS A 209 1.66 13.06 22.02
C LYS A 209 1.48 13.72 23.39
N ARG A 210 0.43 13.36 24.14
CA ARG A 210 0.18 13.87 25.50
C ARG A 210 1.22 13.37 26.51
N GLN A 211 1.62 12.11 26.42
CA GLN A 211 2.57 11.48 27.34
C GLN A 211 4.02 11.90 27.07
N ASN A 212 4.37 12.20 25.83
CA ASN A 212 5.72 12.58 25.44
C ASN A 212 5.91 14.10 25.43
N ARG A 213 6.33 14.64 26.58
CA ARG A 213 6.62 16.08 26.74
C ARG A 213 7.67 16.54 25.72
N GLY A 214 7.36 17.61 24.98
CA GLY A 214 8.23 18.13 23.92
C GLY A 214 8.00 17.50 22.55
N SER A 215 7.05 16.56 22.41
CA SER A 215 6.58 16.12 21.10
C SER A 215 6.09 17.31 20.28
N ARG A 216 6.27 17.25 18.96
CA ARG A 216 5.98 18.38 18.06
C ARG A 216 4.94 18.02 17.01
N VAL A 217 4.31 19.06 16.48
CA VAL A 217 3.46 19.02 15.27
C VAL A 217 3.99 20.03 14.26
N MET A 218 3.68 19.83 12.99
CA MET A 218 4.07 20.75 11.91
C MET A 218 2.89 21.67 11.58
N ILE A 219 3.09 22.98 11.73
CA ILE A 219 2.11 24.01 11.36
C ILE A 219 2.79 24.99 10.43
N ASN A 220 2.27 25.17 9.21
CA ASN A 220 2.83 26.08 8.21
C ASN A 220 4.35 25.91 8.02
N PHE A 221 4.79 24.65 7.87
CA PHE A 221 6.20 24.24 7.74
C PHE A 221 7.09 24.57 8.97
N LYS A 222 6.51 24.95 10.10
CA LYS A 222 7.22 25.17 11.37
C LYS A 222 6.89 24.07 12.36
N SER A 223 7.94 23.54 12.99
CA SER A 223 7.80 22.56 14.06
C SER A 223 7.50 23.26 15.38
N VAL A 224 6.34 23.01 15.95
CA VAL A 224 5.90 23.61 17.23
C VAL A 224 5.61 22.53 18.26
N THR A 225 5.82 22.84 19.54
CA THR A 225 5.52 21.92 20.64
C THR A 225 4.03 21.61 20.69
N TYR A 226 3.69 20.33 20.83
CA TYR A 226 2.32 19.88 21.00
C TYR A 226 1.71 20.43 22.29
N ASN A 227 0.50 21.00 22.21
CA ASN A 227 -0.19 21.64 23.34
C ASN A 227 -1.61 21.08 23.58
N ASP A 228 -1.96 19.98 22.92
CA ASP A 228 -3.28 19.32 23.04
C ASP A 228 -4.50 20.20 22.68
N SER A 229 -4.27 21.34 21.99
CA SER A 229 -5.34 22.16 21.41
C SER A 229 -6.10 21.43 20.31
N LEU A 230 -7.32 21.88 20.00
CA LEU A 230 -8.13 21.30 18.92
C LEU A 230 -7.38 21.26 17.58
N GLU A 231 -6.66 22.34 17.24
CA GLU A 231 -5.85 22.41 16.02
C GLU A 231 -4.76 21.33 16.02
N HIS A 232 -4.01 21.20 17.11
CA HIS A 232 -2.93 20.22 17.20
C HIS A 232 -3.46 18.78 17.21
N ARG A 233 -4.61 18.53 17.86
CA ARG A 233 -5.29 17.22 17.81
C ARG A 233 -5.71 16.87 16.39
N ASN A 234 -6.29 17.83 15.66
CA ASN A 234 -6.69 17.63 14.26
C ASN A 234 -5.49 17.32 13.35
N ILE A 235 -4.34 17.96 13.59
CA ILE A 235 -3.11 17.65 12.85
C ILE A 235 -2.67 16.22 13.11
N VAL A 236 -2.60 15.78 14.37
CA VAL A 236 -2.20 14.40 14.72
C VAL A 236 -3.15 13.37 14.13
N ILE A 237 -4.47 13.66 14.16
CA ILE A 237 -5.50 12.84 13.52
C ILE A 237 -5.26 12.76 12.01
N SER A 238 -5.08 13.91 11.35
CA SER A 238 -4.82 14.01 9.91
C SER A 238 -3.56 13.24 9.51
N ASP A 239 -2.45 13.43 10.23
CA ASP A 239 -1.19 12.73 9.99
C ASP A 239 -1.36 11.21 10.15
N THR A 240 -2.12 10.78 11.16
CA THR A 240 -2.40 9.35 11.40
C THR A 240 -3.23 8.75 10.25
N LEU A 241 -4.27 9.45 9.78
CA LEU A 241 -5.09 8.99 8.67
C LEU A 241 -4.28 8.93 7.36
N GLN A 242 -3.46 9.96 7.10
CA GLN A 242 -2.57 9.98 5.93
C GLN A 242 -1.54 8.84 5.98
N ALA A 243 -1.02 8.49 7.15
CA ALA A 243 -0.13 7.36 7.32
C ALA A 243 -0.84 6.02 7.04
N ILE A 244 -2.07 5.86 7.53
CA ILE A 244 -2.87 4.65 7.23
C ILE A 244 -3.12 4.54 5.72
N GLU A 245 -3.60 5.59 5.08
CA GLU A 245 -3.97 5.56 3.67
C GLU A 245 -2.75 5.41 2.74
N ASN A 246 -1.79 6.34 2.83
CA ASN A 246 -0.70 6.44 1.85
C ASN A 246 0.46 5.49 2.15
N VAL A 247 0.65 5.10 3.41
CA VAL A 247 1.77 4.26 3.82
C VAL A 247 1.33 2.85 4.10
N ILE A 248 0.36 2.62 4.98
CA ILE A 248 -0.06 1.26 5.34
C ILE A 248 -0.82 0.59 4.19
N LEU A 249 -1.90 1.21 3.73
CA LEU A 249 -2.82 0.64 2.74
C LEU A 249 -2.33 0.73 1.31
N PHE A 250 -1.49 1.72 0.99
CA PHE A 250 -0.90 1.85 -0.32
C PHE A 250 0.53 1.26 -0.38
N SER A 251 1.51 1.92 0.24
CA SER A 251 2.92 1.57 0.06
C SER A 251 3.25 0.18 0.64
N ILE A 252 3.03 -0.04 1.93
CA ILE A 252 3.30 -1.31 2.61
C ILE A 252 2.48 -2.45 2.01
N SER A 253 1.19 -2.21 1.72
CA SER A 253 0.34 -3.20 1.06
C SER A 253 0.93 -3.68 -0.27
N ASN A 254 1.42 -2.77 -1.13
CA ASN A 254 2.07 -3.14 -2.38
C ASN A 254 3.37 -3.94 -2.16
N TYR A 255 4.23 -3.53 -1.22
CA TYR A 255 5.45 -4.28 -0.91
C TYR A 255 5.14 -5.65 -0.29
N PHE A 256 4.06 -5.77 0.48
CA PHE A 256 3.61 -7.04 1.04
C PHE A 256 2.98 -7.93 -0.02
N LEU A 257 2.18 -7.38 -0.94
CA LEU A 257 1.70 -8.12 -2.11
C LEU A 257 2.88 -8.71 -2.89
N ARG A 258 3.92 -7.91 -3.12
CA ARG A 258 5.15 -8.38 -3.77
C ARG A 258 5.82 -9.49 -2.97
N PHE A 259 5.99 -9.29 -1.67
CA PHE A 259 6.56 -10.29 -0.76
C PHE A 259 5.80 -11.61 -0.84
N SER A 260 4.47 -11.60 -0.65
CA SER A 260 3.63 -12.80 -0.63
C SER A 260 3.62 -13.49 -1.99
N THR A 261 3.60 -12.73 -3.09
CA THR A 261 3.68 -13.29 -4.45
C THR A 261 5.01 -14.00 -4.69
N GLU A 262 6.11 -13.35 -4.33
CA GLU A 262 7.46 -13.90 -4.49
C GLU A 262 7.68 -15.11 -3.57
N TYR A 263 7.19 -15.04 -2.33
CA TYR A 263 7.24 -16.16 -1.38
C TYR A 263 6.51 -17.39 -1.90
N LYS A 264 5.29 -17.20 -2.44
CA LYS A 264 4.49 -18.26 -3.07
C LYS A 264 5.19 -18.87 -4.28
N ARG A 265 5.75 -18.02 -5.17
CA ARG A 265 6.51 -18.45 -6.34
C ARG A 265 7.71 -19.32 -5.93
N TYR A 266 8.54 -18.83 -5.01
CA TYR A 266 9.75 -19.51 -4.56
C TYR A 266 9.43 -20.83 -3.83
N ARG A 267 8.38 -20.87 -3.02
CA ARG A 267 7.95 -22.07 -2.28
C ARG A 267 7.06 -23.02 -3.09
N GLN A 268 6.61 -22.61 -4.28
CA GLN A 268 5.69 -23.35 -5.14
C GLN A 268 4.37 -23.69 -4.43
N VAL A 269 3.77 -22.70 -3.76
CA VAL A 269 2.48 -22.84 -3.06
C VAL A 269 1.50 -21.75 -3.48
N ASP A 270 0.21 -22.07 -3.53
CA ASP A 270 -0.84 -21.10 -3.89
C ASP A 270 -1.23 -20.19 -2.70
N SER A 271 -1.01 -20.67 -1.48
CA SER A 271 -1.28 -19.94 -0.24
C SER A 271 -0.36 -20.41 0.88
N PHE A 272 -0.19 -19.59 1.91
CA PHE A 272 0.57 -19.93 3.11
C PHE A 272 -0.05 -19.23 4.33
N PRO A 273 0.09 -19.80 5.55
CA PRO A 273 -0.38 -19.15 6.76
C PRO A 273 0.45 -17.92 7.09
N ASN A 274 -0.07 -17.01 7.92
CA ASN A 274 0.62 -15.77 8.31
C ASN A 274 0.96 -14.87 7.11
N ASP A 275 0.04 -14.75 6.15
CA ASP A 275 0.18 -13.83 5.02
C ASP A 275 -0.20 -12.40 5.46
N TRP A 276 0.80 -11.56 5.70
CA TRP A 276 0.55 -10.19 6.16
C TRP A 276 -0.05 -9.28 5.09
N TYR A 277 0.07 -9.62 3.81
CA TYR A 277 -0.66 -8.90 2.76
C TYR A 277 -2.16 -8.97 3.01
N GLU A 278 -2.68 -10.17 3.27
CA GLU A 278 -4.08 -10.42 3.64
C GLU A 278 -4.48 -9.62 4.90
N TYR A 279 -3.62 -9.61 5.93
CA TYR A 279 -3.91 -8.91 7.18
C TYR A 279 -3.96 -7.39 7.03
N VAL A 280 -3.13 -6.82 6.15
CA VAL A 280 -3.15 -5.39 5.81
C VAL A 280 -4.39 -5.06 4.98
N GLU A 281 -4.71 -5.87 3.97
CA GLU A 281 -5.87 -5.68 3.09
C GLU A 281 -7.18 -5.65 3.89
N TYR A 282 -7.38 -6.63 4.77
CA TYR A 282 -8.59 -6.73 5.60
C TYR A 282 -8.51 -5.97 6.93
N GLY A 283 -7.34 -5.38 7.22
CA GLY A 283 -7.05 -4.70 8.47
C GLY A 283 -7.35 -5.54 9.71
N THR A 284 -7.07 -6.84 9.67
CA THR A 284 -7.25 -7.75 10.81
C THR A 284 -6.52 -9.07 10.60
N THR A 285 -5.99 -9.66 11.67
CA THR A 285 -5.43 -11.02 11.73
C THR A 285 -6.49 -12.07 12.09
N ASN A 286 -7.74 -11.66 12.34
CA ASN A 286 -8.80 -12.55 12.78
C ASN A 286 -9.40 -13.32 11.59
N PRO A 287 -9.30 -14.67 11.52
CA PRO A 287 -9.74 -15.44 10.37
C PRO A 287 -11.23 -15.31 10.05
N LEU A 288 -12.08 -15.21 11.07
CA LEU A 288 -13.52 -15.00 10.88
C LEU A 288 -13.78 -13.65 10.21
N SER A 289 -13.16 -12.57 10.69
CA SER A 289 -13.31 -11.25 10.07
C SER A 289 -12.76 -11.18 8.64
N ILE A 290 -11.69 -11.90 8.33
CA ILE A 290 -11.14 -12.01 6.96
C ILE A 290 -12.13 -12.77 6.06
N MET A 291 -12.63 -13.92 6.52
CA MET A 291 -13.61 -14.71 5.78
C MET A 291 -14.87 -13.90 5.48
N LEU A 292 -15.39 -13.14 6.45
CA LEU A 292 -16.57 -12.29 6.24
C LEU A 292 -16.31 -11.20 5.20
N GLN A 293 -15.18 -10.49 5.28
CA GLN A 293 -14.85 -9.42 4.33
C GLN A 293 -14.62 -9.95 2.91
N ARG A 294 -14.03 -11.15 2.76
CA ARG A 294 -13.91 -11.86 1.47
C ARG A 294 -15.25 -12.13 0.81
N ASN A 295 -16.27 -12.39 1.61
CA ASN A 295 -17.63 -12.61 1.13
C ASN A 295 -18.44 -11.31 0.97
N GLY A 296 -17.79 -10.15 1.08
CA GLY A 296 -18.40 -8.85 0.76
C GLY A 296 -18.93 -8.05 1.95
N PHE A 297 -18.73 -8.52 3.19
CA PHE A 297 -19.09 -7.72 4.36
C PHE A 297 -18.12 -6.55 4.57
N SER A 298 -18.62 -5.42 5.05
CA SER A 298 -17.77 -4.33 5.54
C SER A 298 -16.98 -4.75 6.78
N ARG A 299 -15.93 -4.00 7.11
CA ARG A 299 -15.14 -4.22 8.33
C ARG A 299 -15.98 -4.01 9.59
N GLU A 300 -16.89 -3.04 9.55
CA GLU A 300 -17.83 -2.72 10.62
C GLU A 300 -18.82 -3.87 10.85
N THR A 301 -19.44 -4.40 9.78
CA THR A 301 -20.34 -5.54 9.86
C THR A 301 -19.61 -6.80 10.31
N SER A 302 -18.42 -7.06 9.76
CA SER A 302 -17.58 -8.20 10.17
C SER A 302 -17.21 -8.12 11.65
N THR A 303 -16.97 -6.92 12.17
CA THR A 303 -16.71 -6.69 13.59
C THR A 303 -17.96 -6.93 14.44
N PHE A 304 -19.13 -6.50 13.98
CA PHE A 304 -20.40 -6.76 14.66
C PHE A 304 -20.70 -8.26 14.75
N ILE A 305 -20.61 -8.99 13.63
CA ILE A 305 -20.85 -10.43 13.59
C ILE A 305 -19.87 -11.15 14.51
N ARG A 306 -18.59 -10.81 14.45
CA ARG A 306 -17.57 -11.41 15.33
C ARG A 306 -17.85 -11.17 16.82
N LYS A 307 -18.32 -9.99 17.20
CA LYS A 307 -18.63 -9.66 18.60
C LYS A 307 -19.84 -10.44 19.13
N ASN A 308 -20.79 -10.77 18.24
CA ASN A 308 -22.00 -11.51 18.55
C ASN A 308 -21.93 -12.92 17.93
N LYS A 309 -20.74 -13.52 17.88
CA LYS A 309 -20.51 -14.77 17.15
C LYS A 309 -21.37 -15.92 17.67
N ASP A 310 -21.66 -15.96 18.97
CA ASP A 310 -22.42 -17.04 19.59
C ASP A 310 -23.89 -17.01 19.14
N ASP A 311 -24.39 -15.83 18.76
CA ASP A 311 -25.75 -15.62 18.27
C ASP A 311 -25.90 -15.88 16.77
N TYR A 312 -24.83 -15.69 15.99
CA TYR A 312 -24.93 -15.56 14.53
C TYR A 312 -24.00 -16.47 13.72
N VAL A 313 -23.00 -17.09 14.34
CA VAL A 313 -21.99 -17.90 13.64
C VAL A 313 -22.12 -19.36 14.06
N VAL A 314 -22.13 -20.25 13.07
CA VAL A 314 -22.23 -21.70 13.27
C VAL A 314 -21.00 -22.35 12.64
N LEU A 315 -20.33 -23.20 13.41
CA LEU A 315 -19.34 -24.14 12.87
C LEU A 315 -20.08 -25.43 12.52
N THR A 316 -20.07 -25.83 11.25
CA THR A 316 -20.69 -27.08 10.80
C THR A 316 -19.81 -28.28 11.16
N ASP A 317 -20.39 -29.48 11.10
CA ASP A 317 -19.68 -30.74 11.36
C ASP A 317 -18.49 -30.96 10.40
N ASN A 318 -18.54 -30.35 9.21
CA ASN A 318 -17.46 -30.39 8.22
C ASN A 318 -16.34 -29.37 8.49
N GLY A 319 -16.48 -28.55 9.53
CA GLY A 319 -15.54 -27.48 9.88
C GLY A 319 -15.78 -26.16 9.14
N ASP A 320 -16.86 -26.04 8.37
CA ASP A 320 -17.20 -24.79 7.67
C ASP A 320 -17.85 -23.80 8.62
N VAL A 321 -17.54 -22.51 8.43
CA VAL A 321 -18.21 -21.44 9.15
C VAL A 321 -19.40 -20.92 8.33
N LYS A 322 -20.59 -20.92 8.92
CA LYS A 322 -21.84 -20.43 8.33
C LYS A 322 -22.49 -19.35 9.20
N LEU A 323 -23.36 -18.55 8.59
CA LEU A 323 -24.07 -17.46 9.23
C LEU A 323 -25.56 -17.77 9.41
N ARG A 324 -26.11 -17.50 10.59
CA ARG A 324 -27.54 -17.71 10.85
C ARG A 324 -28.40 -16.65 10.15
N HIS A 325 -29.56 -17.06 9.65
CA HIS A 325 -30.56 -16.14 9.12
C HIS A 325 -31.09 -15.13 10.14
N SER A 326 -30.94 -15.37 11.44
CA SER A 326 -31.27 -14.39 12.49
C SER A 326 -30.55 -13.04 12.31
N LEU A 327 -29.42 -12.99 11.58
CA LEU A 327 -28.76 -11.74 11.20
C LEU A 327 -29.66 -10.79 10.38
N LEU A 328 -30.63 -11.33 9.63
CA LEU A 328 -31.60 -10.54 8.87
C LEU A 328 -32.56 -9.74 9.76
N GLU A 329 -32.63 -10.08 11.05
CA GLU A 329 -33.54 -9.46 12.03
C GLU A 329 -32.76 -8.84 13.22
N CYS A 330 -31.43 -8.73 13.14
CA CYS A 330 -30.64 -8.13 14.21
C CYS A 330 -30.92 -6.62 14.37
N ASP A 331 -30.61 -6.03 15.53
CA ASP A 331 -30.94 -4.63 15.84
C ASP A 331 -30.25 -3.60 14.91
N ASN A 332 -29.16 -3.98 14.25
CA ASN A 332 -28.36 -3.06 13.43
C ASN A 332 -28.85 -3.02 11.97
N VAL A 333 -29.51 -1.92 11.58
CA VAL A 333 -30.07 -1.69 10.23
C VAL A 333 -29.01 -1.83 9.13
N SER A 334 -27.80 -1.32 9.34
CA SER A 334 -26.72 -1.38 8.35
C SER A 334 -26.26 -2.82 8.12
N VAL A 335 -26.14 -3.59 9.21
CA VAL A 335 -25.80 -5.01 9.15
C VAL A 335 -26.88 -5.78 8.39
N ARG A 336 -28.16 -5.58 8.70
CA ARG A 336 -29.27 -6.24 8.00
C ARG A 336 -29.23 -5.99 6.49
N LYS A 337 -28.87 -4.77 6.07
CA LYS A 337 -28.79 -4.43 4.65
C LYS A 337 -27.65 -5.19 3.97
N GLU A 338 -26.44 -5.14 4.53
CA GLU A 338 -25.29 -5.87 3.98
C GLU A 338 -25.53 -7.39 3.98
N VAL A 339 -26.17 -7.92 5.03
CA VAL A 339 -26.54 -9.35 5.10
C VAL A 339 -27.48 -9.74 3.96
N LYS A 340 -28.46 -8.90 3.61
CA LYS A 340 -29.34 -9.17 2.46
C LYS A 340 -28.56 -9.19 1.14
N ASP A 341 -27.64 -8.24 0.96
CA ASP A 341 -26.82 -8.15 -0.24
C ASP A 341 -25.87 -9.36 -0.36
N VAL A 342 -25.23 -9.77 0.73
CA VAL A 342 -24.34 -10.95 0.75
C VAL A 342 -25.14 -12.24 0.60
N LEU A 343 -26.31 -12.38 1.23
CA LEU A 343 -27.18 -13.55 1.07
C LEU A 343 -27.63 -13.73 -0.38
N TYR A 344 -27.91 -12.63 -1.08
CA TYR A 344 -28.26 -12.68 -2.50
C TYR A 344 -27.10 -13.18 -3.37
N ASN A 345 -25.87 -12.74 -3.08
CA ASN A 345 -24.68 -13.06 -3.88
C ASN A 345 -24.03 -14.41 -3.51
N VAL A 346 -24.07 -14.79 -2.23
CA VAL A 346 -23.40 -15.96 -1.65
C VAL A 346 -24.36 -16.68 -0.67
N PRO A 347 -25.48 -17.24 -1.17
CA PRO A 347 -26.50 -17.86 -0.31
C PRO A 347 -25.96 -19.04 0.50
N GLU A 348 -24.98 -19.76 -0.03
CA GLU A 348 -24.33 -20.88 0.63
C GLU A 348 -23.58 -20.49 1.91
N LEU A 349 -23.28 -19.20 2.15
CA LEU A 349 -22.67 -18.74 3.39
C LEU A 349 -23.65 -18.84 4.58
N PHE A 350 -24.94 -18.99 4.33
CA PHE A 350 -25.98 -18.91 5.35
C PHE A 350 -26.60 -20.27 5.69
N ILE A 351 -27.14 -20.35 6.90
CA ILE A 351 -27.89 -21.49 7.42
C ILE A 351 -29.14 -21.01 8.15
N GLY A 352 -30.20 -21.83 8.07
CA GLY A 352 -31.52 -21.58 8.66
C GLY A 352 -31.52 -21.35 10.16
#